data_AF-S5M0C0-F1
#
_entry.id   AF-S5M0C0-F1
#
_cell.length_a   1.000
_cell.length_b   1.000
_cell.length_c   1.000
_cell.angle_alpha   90.00
_cell.angle_beta   90.00
_cell.angle_gamma   90.00
#
_symmetry.space_group_name_H-M   'P 1'
#
loop_
_entity.id
_entity.type
_entity.pdbx_description
1 polymer ?
#
loop_
_entity_poly.entity_id
_entity_poly.type
_entity_poly.pdbx_seq_one_letter_code
_entity_poly.pdbx_strand_id
1 'polypeptide(L)'
;MKKTDRLVGGKLGEILTRRFLKSKHVKMVSEGDYISRLRSCCKVIYTMPIQAIWVIFYFYARFAVQSQMKNPTIPESELWLYADQINVLNTFMTIQIYHLFIMSSVLIVMLNMTMSKGTSIFTAIFNTLYISEALLYGSFLFVLDWVGILHKFKSPLELLMALRTQWIWIIAIFIAVFTFLPLRSVFKDVNMWNREWIRIERYRKTEDRENGFIFKTWVTPGEIKSRRLMIITGWFCIFSASVFHLMDVFARTDFNVIKYIILVAGYLIFLSAYVIPYNNWSLIFYWANQIFLFGLITYSLYMVQNVAWQYLMWYMYLYLILLVPWIISLTAAIRYTWTLKDKEEIKAVVLNMFEDKDDFEQYLDQRDEEQQIKESENTI
;
A
#
# COMPACT_ATOMS: atom_id res chain seq x y z
N MET A 1 -14.52 -5.85 7.44
CA MET A 1 -14.87 -5.51 8.84
C MET A 1 -15.25 -6.75 9.63
N LYS A 2 -16.26 -7.55 9.24
CA LYS A 2 -16.69 -8.78 9.96
C LYS A 2 -15.58 -9.76 10.39
N LYS A 3 -14.54 -10.02 9.58
CA LYS A 3 -13.40 -10.89 9.97
C LYS A 3 -12.44 -10.25 10.97
N THR A 4 -12.25 -8.93 10.92
CA THR A 4 -11.29 -8.20 11.77
C THR A 4 -11.84 -8.04 13.19
N ASP A 5 -13.14 -7.78 13.33
CA ASP A 5 -13.78 -7.65 14.64
C ASP A 5 -13.86 -9.00 15.38
N ARG A 6 -13.97 -10.12 14.63
CA ARG A 6 -13.83 -11.49 15.19
C ARG A 6 -12.43 -11.79 15.75
N LEU A 7 -11.37 -11.26 15.14
CA LEU A 7 -9.99 -11.44 15.63
C LEU A 7 -9.73 -10.60 16.90
N VAL A 8 -10.37 -9.43 17.00
CA VAL A 8 -10.31 -8.55 18.16
C VAL A 8 -11.13 -9.10 19.33
N GLY A 9 -12.28 -9.73 19.07
CA GLY A 9 -13.10 -10.41 20.09
C GLY A 9 -12.65 -11.82 20.47
N GLY A 10 -11.52 -12.30 19.95
CA GLY A 10 -10.98 -13.64 20.25
C GLY A 10 -9.96 -13.65 21.40
N LYS A 11 -9.47 -14.85 21.78
CA LYS A 11 -8.50 -15.04 22.88
C LYS A 11 -7.24 -14.16 22.76
N LEU A 12 -6.73 -13.96 21.55
CA LEU A 12 -5.56 -13.10 21.33
C LEU A 12 -5.86 -11.62 21.65
N GLY A 13 -7.03 -11.16 21.23
CA GLY A 13 -7.52 -9.82 21.55
C GLY A 13 -7.66 -9.64 23.06
N GLU A 14 -8.25 -10.63 23.75
CA GLU A 14 -8.39 -10.61 25.21
C GLU A 14 -7.04 -10.55 25.95
N ILE A 15 -6.05 -11.33 25.51
CA ILE A 15 -4.68 -11.29 26.08
C ILE A 15 -4.06 -9.89 25.91
N LEU A 16 -4.19 -9.31 24.71
CA LEU A 16 -3.67 -7.96 24.43
C LEU A 16 -4.42 -6.89 25.22
N THR A 17 -5.74 -6.97 25.35
CA THR A 17 -6.55 -6.09 26.17
C THR A 17 -6.12 -6.15 27.64
N ARG A 18 -6.00 -7.35 28.22
CA ARG A 18 -5.48 -7.54 29.59
C ARG A 18 -4.09 -6.93 29.74
N ARG A 19 -3.21 -7.10 28.75
CA ARG A 19 -1.88 -6.49 28.75
C ARG A 19 -1.96 -4.97 28.73
N PHE A 20 -2.77 -4.37 27.86
CA PHE A 20 -2.92 -2.92 27.76
C PHE A 20 -3.49 -2.31 29.04
N LEU A 21 -4.49 -2.95 29.66
CA LEU A 21 -5.07 -2.52 30.94
C LEU A 21 -4.06 -2.59 32.11
N LYS A 22 -3.14 -3.56 32.08
CA LYS A 22 -2.10 -3.74 33.11
C LYS A 22 -0.78 -3.01 32.80
N SER A 23 -0.65 -2.38 31.63
CA SER A 23 0.61 -1.80 31.19
C SER A 23 0.90 -0.49 31.93
N LYS A 24 2.09 -0.40 32.55
CA LYS A 24 2.60 0.87 33.10
C LYS A 24 3.26 1.76 32.03
N HIS A 25 3.65 1.18 30.89
CA HIS A 25 4.45 1.85 29.86
C HIS A 25 3.60 2.50 28.77
N VAL A 26 2.38 2.02 28.55
CA VAL A 26 1.45 2.55 27.54
C VAL A 26 0.19 3.05 28.21
N LYS A 27 -0.06 4.35 28.08
CA LYS A 27 -1.34 4.95 28.46
C LYS A 27 -2.21 5.09 27.21
N MET A 28 -3.41 4.52 27.25
CA MET A 28 -4.38 4.70 26.18
C MET A 28 -5.00 6.08 26.31
N VAL A 29 -4.92 6.87 25.23
CA VAL A 29 -5.37 8.27 25.26
C VAL A 29 -6.80 8.42 24.74
N SER A 30 -7.30 7.45 23.97
CA SER A 30 -8.68 7.40 23.49
C SER A 30 -9.09 5.98 23.09
N GLU A 31 -10.38 5.75 22.87
CA GLU A 31 -10.90 4.49 22.29
C GLU A 31 -10.30 4.22 20.90
N GLY A 32 -10.11 5.26 20.09
CA GLY A 32 -9.49 5.17 18.77
C GLY A 32 -8.03 4.72 18.83
N ASP A 33 -7.27 5.19 19.83
CA ASP A 33 -5.89 4.75 20.10
C ASP A 33 -5.86 3.25 20.47
N TYR A 34 -6.72 2.84 21.41
CA TYR A 34 -6.83 1.46 21.85
C TYR A 34 -7.23 0.50 20.71
N ILE A 35 -8.29 0.80 19.96
CA ILE A 35 -8.77 -0.06 18.87
C ILE A 35 -7.73 -0.18 17.74
N SER A 36 -7.06 0.93 17.39
CA SER A 36 -6.02 0.93 16.36
C SER A 36 -4.85 0.02 16.73
N ARG A 37 -4.39 0.10 17.99
CA ARG A 37 -3.30 -0.74 18.51
C ARG A 37 -3.70 -2.20 18.57
N LEU A 38 -4.88 -2.50 19.10
CA LEU A 38 -5.38 -3.86 19.24
C LEU A 38 -5.50 -4.54 17.88
N ARG A 39 -6.10 -3.86 16.89
CA ARG A 39 -6.20 -4.35 15.51
C ARG A 39 -4.83 -4.56 14.88
N SER A 40 -3.91 -3.60 15.03
CA SER A 40 -2.55 -3.70 14.49
C SER A 40 -1.79 -4.89 15.09
N CYS A 41 -1.77 -5.00 16.42
CA CYS A 41 -1.06 -6.05 17.13
C CYS A 41 -1.62 -7.43 16.82
N CYS A 42 -2.95 -7.60 16.84
CA CYS A 42 -3.58 -8.86 16.48
C CYS A 42 -3.18 -9.28 15.06
N LYS A 43 -3.33 -8.37 14.07
CA LYS A 43 -2.98 -8.67 12.68
C LYS A 43 -1.52 -9.09 12.55
N VAL A 44 -0.61 -8.32 13.13
CA VAL A 44 0.82 -8.59 13.09
C VAL A 44 1.18 -9.95 13.72
N ILE A 45 0.64 -10.26 14.89
CA ILE A 45 0.91 -11.54 15.57
C ILE A 45 0.38 -12.73 14.74
N TYR A 46 -0.76 -12.59 14.06
CA TYR A 46 -1.25 -13.65 13.17
C TYR A 46 -0.43 -13.78 11.88
N THR A 47 0.12 -12.69 11.36
CA THR A 47 0.82 -12.69 10.06
C THR A 47 2.31 -13.05 10.19
N MET A 48 2.96 -12.73 11.31
CA MET A 48 4.38 -13.04 11.51
C MET A 48 4.72 -14.54 11.36
N PRO A 49 3.98 -15.49 11.96
CA PRO A 49 4.24 -16.92 11.76
C PRO A 49 4.13 -17.34 10.30
N ILE A 50 3.17 -16.77 9.56
CA ILE A 50 2.99 -17.06 8.13
C ILE A 50 4.22 -16.59 7.34
N GLN A 51 4.76 -15.40 7.63
CA GLN A 51 5.98 -14.94 6.98
C GLN A 51 7.20 -15.78 7.37
N ALA A 52 7.30 -16.23 8.62
CA ALA A 52 8.37 -17.11 9.05
C ALA A 52 8.35 -18.46 8.30
N ILE A 53 7.16 -19.03 8.08
CA ILE A 53 6.99 -20.24 7.25
C ILE A 53 7.52 -19.99 5.84
N TRP A 54 7.22 -18.83 5.24
CA TRP A 54 7.74 -18.50 3.91
C TRP A 54 9.25 -18.31 3.87
N VAL A 55 9.86 -17.71 4.89
CA VAL A 55 11.33 -17.63 5.02
C VAL A 55 11.94 -19.04 5.02
N ILE A 56 11.39 -19.96 5.82
CA ILE A 56 11.86 -21.35 5.89
C ILE A 56 11.67 -22.05 4.53
N PHE A 57 10.53 -21.84 3.87
CA PHE A 57 10.27 -22.39 2.54
C PHE A 57 11.30 -21.93 1.50
N TYR A 58 11.57 -20.62 1.41
CA TYR A 58 12.55 -20.09 0.45
C TYR A 58 13.96 -20.55 0.76
N PHE A 59 14.32 -20.62 2.04
CA PHE A 59 15.60 -21.17 2.48
C PHE A 59 15.74 -22.63 2.03
N TYR A 60 14.75 -23.48 2.31
CA TYR A 60 14.72 -24.87 1.88
C TYR A 60 14.81 -25.00 0.34
N ALA A 61 14.00 -24.24 -0.40
CA ALA A 61 14.00 -24.24 -1.85
C ALA A 61 15.38 -23.85 -2.42
N ARG A 62 16.03 -22.83 -1.82
CA ARG A 62 17.37 -22.40 -2.21
C ARG A 62 18.41 -23.50 -1.98
N PHE A 63 18.33 -24.20 -0.84
CA PHE A 63 19.20 -25.35 -0.58
C PHE A 63 18.97 -26.51 -1.56
N ALA A 64 17.72 -26.82 -1.88
CA ALA A 64 17.40 -27.87 -2.85
C ALA A 64 17.97 -27.55 -4.24
N VAL A 65 17.80 -26.31 -4.72
CA VAL A 65 18.35 -25.84 -6.00
C VAL A 65 19.88 -25.86 -5.99
N GLN A 66 20.51 -25.42 -4.90
CA GLN A 66 21.96 -25.47 -4.75
C GLN A 66 22.52 -26.90 -4.71
N SER A 67 21.79 -27.83 -4.10
CA SER A 67 22.15 -29.25 -4.13
C SER A 67 22.03 -29.84 -5.53
N GLN A 68 20.95 -29.50 -6.25
CA GLN A 68 20.73 -29.94 -7.62
C GLN A 68 21.82 -29.42 -8.56
N MET A 69 22.23 -28.16 -8.42
CA MET A 69 23.31 -27.55 -9.21
C MET A 69 24.66 -28.29 -9.10
N LYS A 70 24.91 -29.01 -7.99
CA LYS A 70 26.12 -29.82 -7.80
C LYS A 70 26.03 -31.21 -8.46
N ASN A 71 24.91 -31.55 -9.09
CA ASN A 71 24.72 -32.85 -9.72
C ASN A 71 25.48 -32.90 -11.07
N PRO A 72 26.42 -33.84 -11.24
CA PRO A 72 27.27 -33.92 -12.44
C PRO A 72 26.51 -34.26 -13.74
N THR A 73 25.24 -34.65 -13.65
CA THR A 73 24.40 -34.93 -14.83
C THR A 73 23.79 -33.69 -15.48
N ILE A 74 23.95 -32.50 -14.89
CA ILE A 74 23.43 -31.26 -15.45
C ILE A 74 24.41 -30.70 -16.49
N PRO A 75 23.96 -30.41 -17.73
CA PRO A 75 24.80 -29.77 -18.74
C PRO A 75 25.33 -28.42 -18.26
N GLU A 76 26.60 -28.14 -18.55
CA GLU A 76 27.25 -26.88 -18.16
C GLU A 76 26.52 -25.64 -18.74
N SER A 77 25.90 -25.82 -19.91
CA SER A 77 25.06 -24.82 -20.59
C SER A 77 23.78 -24.45 -19.82
N GLU A 78 23.39 -25.21 -18.80
CA GLU A 78 22.19 -24.98 -17.98
C GLU A 78 22.53 -24.46 -16.57
N LEU A 79 23.81 -24.44 -16.16
CA LEU A 79 24.20 -24.03 -14.80
C LEU A 79 23.82 -22.59 -14.46
N TRP A 80 23.82 -21.68 -15.45
CA TRP A 80 23.43 -20.29 -15.27
C TRP A 80 21.96 -20.15 -14.85
N LEU A 81 21.08 -21.06 -15.29
CA LEU A 81 19.67 -21.10 -14.90
C LEU A 81 19.57 -21.31 -13.38
N TYR A 82 20.24 -22.33 -12.85
CA TYR A 82 20.22 -22.64 -11.41
C TYR A 82 20.81 -21.51 -10.56
N ALA A 83 21.85 -20.83 -11.04
CA ALA A 83 22.42 -19.65 -10.38
C ALA A 83 21.41 -18.49 -10.28
N ASP A 84 20.69 -18.20 -11.37
CA ASP A 84 19.65 -17.16 -11.38
C ASP A 84 18.49 -17.50 -10.44
N GLN A 85 18.07 -18.77 -10.42
CA GLN A 85 17.04 -19.25 -9.51
C GLN A 85 17.45 -19.09 -8.04
N ILE A 86 18.72 -19.32 -7.69
CA ILE A 86 19.25 -19.05 -6.35
C ILE A 86 19.19 -17.55 -6.02
N ASN A 87 19.59 -16.68 -6.96
CA ASN A 87 19.55 -15.23 -6.76
C ASN A 87 18.12 -14.73 -6.51
N VAL A 88 17.16 -15.26 -7.26
CA VAL A 88 15.73 -14.95 -7.08
C VAL A 88 15.23 -15.39 -5.71
N LEU A 89 15.53 -16.63 -5.31
CA LEU A 89 15.12 -17.16 -4.01
C LEU A 89 15.75 -16.38 -2.85
N ASN A 90 17.01 -15.98 -2.96
CA ASN A 90 17.68 -15.12 -1.97
C ASN A 90 17.02 -13.74 -1.88
N THR A 91 16.65 -13.15 -3.02
CA THR A 91 15.95 -11.87 -3.07
C THR A 91 14.59 -11.97 -2.38
N PHE A 92 13.79 -13.01 -2.68
CA PHE A 92 12.50 -13.22 -2.01
C PHE A 92 12.63 -13.51 -0.52
N MET A 93 13.62 -14.29 -0.11
CA MET A 93 13.92 -14.52 1.30
C MET A 93 14.23 -13.19 2.02
N THR A 94 15.02 -12.32 1.39
CA THR A 94 15.35 -10.97 1.92
C THR A 94 14.10 -10.12 2.09
N ILE A 95 13.19 -10.14 1.11
CA ILE A 95 11.89 -9.45 1.17
C ILE A 95 11.04 -9.99 2.35
N GLN A 96 10.98 -11.30 2.55
CA GLN A 96 10.21 -11.86 3.68
C GLN A 96 10.81 -11.53 5.05
N ILE A 97 12.14 -11.52 5.16
CA ILE A 97 12.83 -11.06 6.38
C ILE A 97 12.53 -9.58 6.63
N TYR A 98 12.51 -8.76 5.58
CA TYR A 98 12.14 -7.35 5.68
C TYR A 98 10.68 -7.17 6.13
N HIS A 99 9.72 -7.97 5.64
CA HIS A 99 8.36 -7.98 6.15
C HIS A 99 8.29 -8.29 7.65
N LEU A 100 9.05 -9.30 8.11
CA LEU A 100 9.14 -9.64 9.53
C LEU A 100 9.72 -8.48 10.35
N PHE A 101 10.74 -7.80 9.84
CA PHE A 101 11.34 -6.63 10.47
C PHE A 101 10.33 -5.48 10.61
N ILE A 102 9.63 -5.11 9.53
CA ILE A 102 8.58 -4.08 9.57
C ILE A 102 7.49 -4.46 10.58
N MET A 103 6.95 -5.66 10.49
CA MET A 103 5.88 -6.11 11.39
C MET A 103 6.34 -6.11 12.85
N SER A 104 7.55 -6.58 13.12
CA SER A 104 8.13 -6.56 14.48
C SER A 104 8.25 -5.12 15.00
N SER A 105 8.69 -4.17 14.17
CA SER A 105 8.76 -2.76 14.55
C SER A 105 7.39 -2.19 14.91
N VAL A 106 6.34 -2.50 14.12
CA VAL A 106 4.96 -2.09 14.40
C VAL A 106 4.50 -2.67 15.73
N LEU A 107 4.75 -3.96 15.96
CA LEU A 107 4.37 -4.63 17.20
C LEU A 107 5.05 -3.98 18.41
N ILE A 108 6.36 -3.75 18.35
CA ILE A 108 7.14 -3.10 19.42
C ILE A 108 6.59 -1.70 19.72
N VAL A 109 6.36 -0.88 18.70
CA VAL A 109 5.86 0.50 18.88
C VAL A 109 4.44 0.51 19.43
N MET A 110 3.54 -0.29 18.85
CA MET A 110 2.14 -0.34 19.27
C MET A 110 1.96 -0.89 20.69
N LEU A 111 2.89 -1.72 21.17
CA LEU A 111 2.84 -2.29 22.51
C LEU A 111 3.54 -1.47 23.60
N ASN A 112 4.47 -0.60 23.24
CA ASN A 112 5.35 0.04 24.22
C ASN A 112 5.39 1.58 24.16
N MET A 113 4.92 2.20 23.08
CA MET A 113 4.99 3.65 22.91
C MET A 113 3.64 4.30 23.20
N THR A 114 3.55 5.20 24.17
CA THR A 114 2.38 6.07 24.35
C THR A 114 2.32 7.12 23.22
N MET A 115 1.11 7.52 22.80
CA MET A 115 0.94 8.53 21.77
C MET A 115 1.67 9.83 22.12
N SER A 116 2.46 10.35 21.17
CA SER A 116 3.25 11.57 21.34
C SER A 116 3.73 12.08 19.99
N LYS A 117 4.57 13.13 19.95
CA LYS A 117 5.26 13.57 18.72
C LYS A 117 5.98 12.43 17.99
N GLY A 118 6.47 11.42 18.72
CA GLY A 118 7.08 10.22 18.15
C GLY A 118 6.13 9.41 17.25
N THR A 119 4.81 9.55 17.44
CA THR A 119 3.77 8.86 16.63
C THR A 119 3.83 9.29 15.19
N SER A 120 3.95 10.60 14.94
CA SER A 120 4.05 11.14 13.59
C SER A 120 5.39 10.79 12.94
N ILE A 121 6.49 10.79 13.70
CA ILE A 121 7.82 10.39 13.20
C ILE A 121 7.81 8.91 12.78
N PHE A 122 7.35 8.02 13.65
CA PHE A 122 7.24 6.59 13.35
C PHE A 122 6.34 6.35 12.13
N THR A 123 5.17 7.00 12.09
CA THR A 123 4.23 6.84 10.98
C THR A 123 4.82 7.33 9.66
N ALA A 124 5.57 8.42 9.66
CA ALA A 124 6.24 8.91 8.46
C ALA A 124 7.29 7.89 7.95
N ILE A 125 8.15 7.38 8.83
CA ILE A 125 9.15 6.36 8.48
C ILE A 125 8.48 5.08 7.96
N PHE A 126 7.49 4.57 8.70
CA PHE A 126 6.74 3.38 8.32
C PHE A 126 6.03 3.55 6.97
N ASN A 127 5.40 4.72 6.73
CA ASN A 127 4.75 5.00 5.47
C ASN A 127 5.75 5.04 4.31
N THR A 128 6.91 5.66 4.48
CA THR A 128 7.97 5.67 3.46
C THR A 128 8.41 4.25 3.13
N LEU A 129 8.72 3.43 4.14
CA LEU A 129 9.13 2.03 3.95
C LEU A 129 8.07 1.19 3.23
N TYR A 130 6.81 1.32 3.63
CA TYR A 130 5.68 0.63 2.99
C TYR A 130 5.45 1.09 1.54
N ILE A 131 5.55 2.40 1.26
CA ILE A 131 5.35 2.97 -0.07
C ILE A 131 6.51 2.58 -1.00
N SER A 132 7.75 2.61 -0.53
CA SER A 132 8.92 2.14 -1.27
C SER A 132 8.81 0.67 -1.66
N GLU A 133 8.34 -0.17 -0.73
CA GLU A 133 8.09 -1.58 -1.00
C GLU A 133 6.94 -1.79 -2.01
N ALA A 134 5.84 -1.03 -1.86
CA ALA A 134 4.74 -1.06 -2.83
C ALA A 134 5.23 -0.69 -4.25
N LEU A 135 6.14 0.28 -4.37
CA LEU A 135 6.75 0.66 -5.65
C LEU A 135 7.64 -0.45 -6.21
N LEU A 136 8.41 -1.15 -5.36
CA LEU A 136 9.21 -2.31 -5.77
C LEU A 136 8.32 -3.41 -6.39
N TYR A 137 7.20 -3.74 -5.74
CA TYR A 137 6.23 -4.68 -6.30
C TYR A 137 5.56 -4.17 -7.57
N GLY A 138 5.37 -2.85 -7.69
CA GLY A 138 4.79 -2.27 -8.88
C GLY A 138 5.69 -2.28 -10.10
N SER A 139 6.99 -2.18 -9.87
CA SER A 139 8.02 -2.23 -10.91
C SER A 139 8.70 -3.58 -10.97
N PHE A 140 8.00 -4.62 -10.52
CA PHE A 140 8.56 -5.96 -10.38
C PHE A 140 9.19 -6.50 -11.68
N LEU A 141 8.65 -6.12 -12.84
CA LEU A 141 9.24 -6.45 -14.15
C LEU A 141 10.62 -5.80 -14.36
N PHE A 142 10.79 -4.53 -14.00
CA PHE A 142 12.10 -3.87 -14.02
C PHE A 142 13.07 -4.44 -12.98
N VAL A 143 12.55 -4.96 -11.86
CA VAL A 143 13.37 -5.64 -10.84
C VAL A 143 13.84 -7.01 -11.35
N LEU A 144 12.96 -7.80 -12.00
CA LEU A 144 13.34 -9.06 -12.64
C LEU A 144 14.39 -8.86 -13.74
N ASP A 145 14.26 -7.76 -14.44
CA ASP A 145 15.19 -7.32 -15.47
C ASP A 145 16.54 -6.93 -14.86
N TRP A 146 16.56 -6.10 -13.82
CA TRP A 146 17.75 -5.75 -13.03
C TRP A 146 18.48 -6.98 -12.46
N VAL A 147 17.74 -7.96 -11.94
CA VAL A 147 18.31 -9.23 -11.43
C VAL A 147 18.84 -10.12 -12.57
N GLY A 148 18.68 -9.69 -13.82
CA GLY A 148 19.30 -10.27 -15.01
C GLY A 148 18.50 -11.41 -15.63
N ILE A 149 17.23 -11.61 -15.22
CA ILE A 149 16.43 -12.74 -15.69
C ILE A 149 15.83 -12.43 -17.06
N LEU A 150 15.27 -11.23 -17.24
CA LEU A 150 14.58 -10.87 -18.48
C LEU A 150 15.53 -10.64 -19.66
N HIS A 151 16.69 -10.01 -19.43
CA HIS A 151 17.70 -9.72 -20.46
C HIS A 151 18.35 -10.95 -21.10
N LYS A 152 18.36 -12.08 -20.40
CA LYS A 152 19.07 -13.29 -20.85
C LYS A 152 18.26 -14.11 -21.84
N PHE A 153 16.94 -13.88 -21.91
CA PHE A 153 16.08 -14.55 -22.87
C PHE A 153 16.18 -13.89 -24.24
N LYS A 154 16.83 -14.56 -25.19
CA LYS A 154 16.96 -14.11 -26.58
C LYS A 154 15.76 -14.49 -27.44
N SER A 155 14.92 -15.40 -26.95
CA SER A 155 13.71 -15.86 -27.64
C SER A 155 12.60 -16.33 -26.68
N PRO A 156 11.32 -16.32 -27.11
CA PRO A 156 10.21 -16.91 -26.33
C PRO A 156 10.40 -18.41 -26.03
N LEU A 157 11.22 -19.11 -26.83
CA LEU A 157 11.51 -20.53 -26.63
C LEU A 157 12.42 -20.76 -25.42
N GLU A 158 13.41 -19.89 -25.20
CA GLU A 158 14.25 -19.91 -23.99
C GLU A 158 13.45 -19.56 -22.73
N LEU A 159 12.49 -18.64 -22.83
CA LEU A 159 11.54 -18.36 -21.75
C LEU A 159 10.69 -19.59 -21.44
N LEU A 160 10.13 -20.26 -22.46
CA LEU A 160 9.36 -21.51 -22.29
C LEU A 160 10.19 -22.63 -21.65
N MET A 161 11.47 -22.73 -22.02
CA MET A 161 12.39 -23.68 -21.43
C MET A 161 12.61 -23.39 -19.94
N ALA A 162 12.86 -22.12 -19.58
CA ALA A 162 12.99 -21.69 -18.18
C ALA A 162 11.68 -21.84 -17.38
N LEU A 163 10.52 -21.62 -17.99
CA LEU A 163 9.21 -21.88 -17.36
C LEU A 163 9.03 -23.37 -17.05
N ARG A 164 9.47 -24.26 -17.94
CA ARG A 164 9.39 -25.72 -17.75
C ARG A 164 10.35 -26.21 -16.66
N THR A 165 11.59 -25.72 -16.64
CA THR A 165 12.63 -26.22 -15.72
C THR A 165 12.69 -25.47 -14.39
N GLN A 166 12.18 -24.24 -14.30
CA GLN A 166 12.40 -23.36 -13.14
C GLN A 166 11.13 -22.72 -12.55
N TRP A 167 9.94 -23.29 -12.74
CA TRP A 167 8.66 -22.73 -12.27
C TRP A 167 8.58 -22.30 -10.79
N ILE A 168 9.48 -22.77 -9.92
CA ILE A 168 9.48 -22.43 -8.49
C ILE A 168 9.61 -20.91 -8.25
N TRP A 169 10.31 -20.18 -9.11
CA TRP A 169 10.46 -18.73 -8.96
C TRP A 169 9.15 -18.01 -9.27
N ILE A 170 8.30 -18.54 -10.15
CA ILE A 170 6.97 -18.00 -10.44
C ILE A 170 6.06 -18.12 -9.21
N ILE A 171 6.09 -19.27 -8.56
CA ILE A 171 5.37 -19.47 -7.30
C ILE A 171 5.95 -18.55 -6.21
N ALA A 172 7.26 -18.38 -6.17
CA ALA A 172 7.91 -17.46 -5.26
C ALA A 172 7.43 -16.01 -5.44
N ILE A 173 7.26 -15.55 -6.68
CA ILE A 173 6.68 -14.24 -7.00
C ILE A 173 5.26 -14.11 -6.46
N PHE A 174 4.42 -15.10 -6.78
CA PHE A 174 3.02 -15.07 -6.38
C PHE A 174 2.88 -15.00 -4.85
N ILE A 175 3.66 -15.80 -4.14
CA ILE A 175 3.73 -15.76 -2.68
C ILE A 175 4.21 -14.38 -2.20
N ALA A 176 5.29 -13.84 -2.76
CA ALA A 176 5.83 -12.54 -2.35
C ALA A 176 4.79 -11.41 -2.47
N VAL A 177 4.04 -11.36 -3.57
CA VAL A 177 2.96 -10.38 -3.75
C VAL A 177 1.83 -10.61 -2.75
N PHE A 178 1.42 -11.87 -2.54
CA PHE A 178 0.35 -12.20 -1.60
C PHE A 178 0.73 -11.86 -0.16
N THR A 179 1.99 -12.06 0.22
CA THR A 179 2.53 -11.77 1.55
C THR A 179 2.57 -10.28 1.89
N PHE A 180 2.47 -9.39 0.90
CA PHE A 180 2.37 -7.95 1.09
C PHE A 180 0.93 -7.50 1.46
N LEU A 181 -0.10 -8.27 1.11
CA LEU A 181 -1.51 -7.90 1.38
C LEU A 181 -1.82 -7.60 2.86
N PRO A 182 -1.29 -8.35 3.85
CA PRO A 182 -1.54 -8.05 5.25
C PRO A 182 -0.93 -6.71 5.70
N LEU A 183 0.22 -6.32 5.16
CA LEU A 183 0.88 -5.03 5.44
C LEU A 183 -0.02 -3.86 5.06
N ARG A 184 -0.81 -3.97 3.99
CA ARG A 184 -1.82 -2.95 3.62
C ARG A 184 -2.84 -2.70 4.73
N SER A 185 -3.24 -3.75 5.45
CA SER A 185 -4.21 -3.65 6.54
C SER A 185 -3.60 -3.01 7.78
N VAL A 186 -2.34 -3.37 8.09
CA VAL A 186 -1.56 -2.75 9.17
C VAL A 186 -1.29 -1.27 8.85
N PHE A 187 -0.97 -0.94 7.61
CA PHE A 187 -0.77 0.43 7.15
C PHE A 187 -1.98 1.33 7.43
N LYS A 188 -3.20 0.81 7.22
CA LYS A 188 -4.42 1.56 7.54
C LYS A 188 -4.54 1.83 9.04
N ASP A 189 -4.25 0.85 9.88
CA ASP A 189 -4.37 0.99 11.32
C ASP A 189 -3.29 1.93 11.90
N VAL A 190 -2.04 1.87 11.41
CA VAL A 190 -0.97 2.81 11.79
C VAL A 190 -1.34 4.25 11.39
N ASN A 191 -1.91 4.45 10.21
CA ASN A 191 -2.36 5.78 9.80
C ASN A 191 -3.61 6.25 10.56
N MET A 192 -4.49 5.34 10.99
CA MET A 192 -5.60 5.67 11.89
C MET A 192 -5.09 6.11 13.25
N TRP A 193 -4.08 5.41 13.78
CA TRP A 193 -3.37 5.79 15.00
C TRP A 193 -2.74 7.19 14.89
N ASN A 194 -2.07 7.53 13.78
CA ASN A 194 -1.53 8.88 13.60
C ASN A 194 -2.61 9.97 13.46
N ARG A 195 -3.72 9.67 12.77
CA ARG A 195 -4.86 10.61 12.68
C ARG A 195 -5.43 10.93 14.05
N GLU A 196 -5.52 9.91 14.90
CA GLU A 196 -5.99 10.04 16.26
C GLU A 196 -5.03 10.90 17.12
N TRP A 197 -3.72 10.73 16.96
CA TRP A 197 -2.73 11.60 17.61
C TRP A 197 -2.89 13.06 17.16
N ILE A 198 -3.03 13.30 15.86
CA ILE A 198 -3.24 14.66 15.32
C ILE A 198 -4.53 15.29 15.86
N ARG A 199 -5.57 14.47 16.09
CA ARG A 199 -6.83 14.92 16.70
C ARG A 199 -6.60 15.35 18.15
N ILE A 200 -5.95 14.51 18.96
CA ILE A 200 -5.61 14.78 20.37
C ILE A 200 -4.68 16.00 20.51
N GLU A 201 -3.65 16.09 19.67
CA GLU A 201 -2.72 17.21 19.68
C GLU A 201 -3.43 18.54 19.39
N ARG A 202 -4.44 18.53 18.50
CA ARG A 202 -5.28 19.70 18.24
C ARG A 202 -6.14 20.06 19.44
N TYR A 203 -6.82 19.08 20.06
CA TYR A 203 -7.59 19.31 21.29
C TYR A 203 -6.77 19.99 22.38
N ARG A 204 -5.52 19.55 22.58
CA ARG A 204 -4.62 20.13 23.58
C ARG A 204 -4.23 21.58 23.28
N LYS A 205 -4.18 21.98 22.00
CA LYS A 205 -3.78 23.34 21.59
C LYS A 205 -4.93 24.34 21.62
N THR A 206 -6.18 23.89 21.63
CA THR A 206 -7.35 24.77 21.57
C THR A 206 -7.92 25.20 22.91
N GLU A 207 -7.53 24.61 24.05
CA GLU A 207 -7.88 24.97 25.45
C GLU A 207 -9.35 25.34 25.81
N ASP A 208 -10.30 25.37 24.87
CA ASP A 208 -11.67 25.83 25.09
C ASP A 208 -12.56 24.76 25.72
N ARG A 209 -13.17 25.16 26.86
CA ARG A 209 -14.07 24.39 27.72
C ARG A 209 -15.55 24.53 27.36
N GLU A 210 -15.93 25.26 26.31
CA GLU A 210 -17.35 25.51 26.04
C GLU A 210 -17.80 24.91 24.69
N ASN A 211 -18.59 23.84 24.83
CA ASN A 211 -19.73 23.47 23.99
C ASN A 211 -19.72 23.94 22.53
N GLY A 212 -19.22 23.06 21.66
CA GLY A 212 -19.50 23.11 20.22
C GLY A 212 -18.25 23.00 19.36
N PHE A 213 -17.78 21.77 19.11
CA PHE A 213 -16.73 21.57 18.11
C PHE A 213 -17.31 21.64 16.71
N ILE A 214 -16.95 22.68 15.95
CA ILE A 214 -16.96 22.61 14.49
C ILE A 214 -15.67 21.89 14.08
N PHE A 215 -15.72 20.58 13.86
CA PHE A 215 -14.67 19.94 13.07
C PHE A 215 -14.78 20.52 11.66
N LYS A 216 -13.86 21.39 11.25
CA LYS A 216 -13.57 21.51 9.82
C LYS A 216 -12.98 20.16 9.41
N THR A 217 -13.79 19.31 8.80
CA THR A 217 -13.31 18.06 8.23
C THR A 217 -12.52 18.45 6.98
N TRP A 218 -11.20 18.65 7.13
CA TRP A 218 -10.28 19.16 6.10
C TRP A 218 -9.97 18.17 4.96
N VAL A 219 -10.90 17.27 4.62
CA VAL A 219 -10.85 16.50 3.36
C VAL A 219 -12.27 16.09 2.96
N THR A 220 -12.76 16.65 1.87
CA THR A 220 -14.04 16.27 1.26
C THR A 220 -13.96 14.90 0.58
N PRO A 221 -15.09 14.18 0.42
CA PRO A 221 -15.14 12.92 -0.34
C PRO A 221 -14.62 13.07 -1.78
N GLY A 222 -14.81 14.25 -2.38
CA GLY A 222 -14.29 14.59 -3.70
C GLY A 222 -12.76 14.58 -3.73
N GLU A 223 -12.09 15.23 -2.78
CA GLU A 223 -10.63 15.26 -2.65
C GLU A 223 -10.04 13.86 -2.43
N ILE A 224 -10.70 13.02 -1.61
CA ILE A 224 -10.29 11.62 -1.40
C ILE A 224 -10.39 10.83 -2.70
N LYS A 225 -11.49 11.00 -3.46
CA LYS A 225 -11.69 10.31 -4.74
C LYS A 225 -10.65 10.76 -5.76
N SER A 226 -10.39 12.07 -5.89
CA SER A 226 -9.36 12.60 -6.79
C SER A 226 -7.97 12.07 -6.46
N ARG A 227 -7.61 11.97 -5.17
CA ARG A 227 -6.34 11.38 -4.75
C ARG A 227 -6.22 9.92 -5.13
N ARG A 228 -7.29 9.13 -4.92
CA ARG A 228 -7.32 7.72 -5.35
C ARG A 228 -7.10 7.59 -6.85
N LEU A 229 -7.75 8.44 -7.65
CA LEU A 229 -7.56 8.45 -9.11
C LEU A 229 -6.11 8.79 -9.48
N MET A 230 -5.49 9.78 -8.83
CA MET A 230 -4.09 10.12 -9.11
C MET A 230 -3.10 9.01 -8.70
N ILE A 231 -3.37 8.31 -7.59
CA ILE A 231 -2.62 7.11 -7.21
C ILE A 231 -2.76 6.03 -8.30
N ILE A 232 -3.98 5.83 -8.81
CA ILE A 232 -4.26 4.87 -9.90
C ILE A 232 -3.55 5.30 -11.19
N THR A 233 -3.51 6.59 -11.52
CA THR A 233 -2.73 7.12 -12.65
C THR A 233 -1.26 6.74 -12.55
N GLY A 234 -0.61 6.99 -11.40
CA GLY A 234 0.80 6.61 -11.19
C GLY A 234 1.04 5.11 -11.39
N TRP A 235 0.12 4.28 -10.88
CA TRP A 235 0.13 2.83 -11.10
C TRP A 235 0.01 2.43 -12.57
N PHE A 236 -0.91 3.06 -13.32
CA PHE A 236 -1.05 2.79 -14.75
C PHE A 236 0.17 3.25 -15.55
N CYS A 237 0.85 4.34 -15.17
CA CYS A 237 2.12 4.72 -15.79
C CYS A 237 3.18 3.63 -15.58
N ILE A 238 3.36 3.14 -14.35
CA ILE A 238 4.31 2.04 -14.05
C ILE A 238 3.97 0.78 -14.85
N PHE A 239 2.67 0.45 -14.95
CA PHE A 239 2.19 -0.67 -15.74
C PHE A 239 2.50 -0.49 -17.24
N SER A 240 2.18 0.67 -17.82
CA SER A 240 2.50 0.98 -19.24
C SER A 240 3.99 0.89 -19.52
N ALA A 241 4.84 1.44 -18.64
CA ALA A 241 6.29 1.32 -18.75
C ALA A 241 6.74 -0.14 -18.74
N SER A 242 6.14 -0.97 -17.89
CA SER A 242 6.45 -2.39 -17.81
C SER A 242 6.04 -3.17 -19.07
N VAL A 243 4.90 -2.82 -19.68
CA VAL A 243 4.46 -3.38 -20.97
C VAL A 243 5.44 -3.01 -22.09
N PHE A 244 5.88 -1.75 -22.14
CA PHE A 244 6.86 -1.29 -23.15
C PHE A 244 8.19 -2.01 -22.97
N HIS A 245 8.61 -2.19 -21.73
CA HIS A 245 9.83 -2.88 -21.40
C HIS A 245 9.81 -4.37 -21.80
N LEU A 246 8.71 -5.08 -21.57
CA LEU A 246 8.53 -6.45 -22.04
C LEU A 246 8.58 -6.56 -23.57
N MET A 247 7.95 -5.61 -24.27
CA MET A 247 7.97 -5.57 -25.74
C MET A 247 9.37 -5.28 -26.28
N ASP A 248 10.17 -4.49 -25.58
CA ASP A 248 11.58 -4.23 -25.91
C ASP A 248 12.40 -5.52 -25.82
N VAL A 249 12.24 -6.28 -24.74
CA VAL A 249 12.94 -7.56 -24.50
C VAL A 249 12.56 -8.63 -25.53
N PHE A 250 11.25 -8.86 -25.76
CA PHE A 250 10.80 -10.01 -26.57
C PHE A 250 10.63 -9.72 -28.06
N ALA A 251 10.33 -8.47 -28.43
CA ALA A 251 10.09 -8.09 -29.82
C ALA A 251 11.18 -7.16 -30.39
N ARG A 252 12.27 -6.91 -29.64
CA ARG A 252 13.39 -6.03 -30.03
C ARG A 252 12.90 -4.69 -30.57
N THR A 253 11.99 -4.08 -29.82
CA THR A 253 11.40 -2.77 -30.15
C THR A 253 12.29 -1.65 -29.63
N ASP A 254 12.28 -0.49 -30.28
CA ASP A 254 13.14 0.65 -29.91
C ASP A 254 12.42 1.66 -29.00
N PHE A 255 11.77 1.19 -27.92
CA PHE A 255 11.13 2.09 -26.95
C PHE A 255 12.15 2.85 -26.08
N ASN A 256 13.45 2.51 -26.18
CA ASN A 256 14.61 3.25 -25.69
C ASN A 256 14.37 4.01 -24.38
N VAL A 257 14.32 5.35 -24.43
CA VAL A 257 14.27 6.22 -23.26
C VAL A 257 12.84 6.39 -22.73
N ILE A 258 11.81 6.21 -23.56
CA ILE A 258 10.45 6.60 -23.18
C ILE A 258 9.85 5.74 -22.07
N LYS A 259 10.19 4.45 -22.04
CA LYS A 259 9.75 3.53 -20.97
C LYS A 259 10.27 3.99 -19.61
N TYR A 260 11.47 4.54 -19.55
CA TYR A 260 12.05 5.10 -18.32
C TYR A 260 11.43 6.44 -17.95
N ILE A 261 11.13 7.31 -18.92
CA ILE A 261 10.41 8.57 -18.68
C ILE A 261 9.03 8.28 -18.07
N ILE A 262 8.29 7.32 -18.64
CA ILE A 262 6.97 6.92 -18.14
C ILE A 262 7.08 6.32 -16.73
N LEU A 263 8.11 5.49 -16.47
CA LEU A 263 8.35 4.89 -15.15
C LEU A 263 8.63 5.96 -14.09
N VAL A 264 9.57 6.88 -14.36
CA VAL A 264 9.92 7.98 -13.45
C VAL A 264 8.73 8.89 -13.20
N ALA A 265 7.96 9.22 -14.25
CA ALA A 265 6.73 9.98 -14.09
C ALA A 265 5.70 9.25 -13.22
N GLY A 266 5.53 7.94 -13.41
CA GLY A 266 4.65 7.12 -12.59
C GLY A 266 5.04 7.15 -11.11
N TYR A 267 6.33 7.07 -10.80
CA TYR A 267 6.84 7.20 -9.42
C TYR A 267 6.57 8.56 -8.83
N LEU A 268 6.89 9.64 -9.56
CA LEU A 268 6.66 11.00 -9.09
C LEU A 268 5.19 11.26 -8.81
N ILE A 269 4.30 10.87 -9.73
CA ILE A 269 2.84 11.01 -9.58
C ILE A 269 2.35 10.22 -8.36
N PHE A 270 2.77 8.96 -8.23
CA PHE A 270 2.37 8.08 -7.14
C PHE A 270 2.83 8.62 -5.78
N LEU A 271 4.12 8.90 -5.60
CA LEU A 271 4.69 9.40 -4.35
C LEU A 271 4.07 10.74 -3.94
N SER A 272 3.97 11.66 -4.88
CA SER A 272 3.43 12.99 -4.65
C SER A 272 1.96 12.96 -4.23
N ALA A 273 1.17 12.01 -4.75
CA ALA A 273 -0.23 11.85 -4.32
C ALA A 273 -0.38 11.45 -2.84
N TYR A 274 0.64 10.83 -2.24
CA TYR A 274 0.68 10.53 -0.80
C TYR A 274 1.19 11.69 0.05
N VAL A 275 2.14 12.47 -0.46
CA VAL A 275 2.82 13.54 0.29
C VAL A 275 2.06 14.86 0.25
N ILE A 276 1.46 15.21 -0.88
CA ILE A 276 0.91 16.55 -1.08
C ILE A 276 -0.31 16.80 -0.18
N PRO A 277 -0.36 17.92 0.56
CA PRO A 277 -1.47 18.26 1.44
C PRO A 277 -2.74 18.62 0.66
N TYR A 278 -3.91 18.51 1.29
CA TYR A 278 -5.18 18.98 0.73
C TYR A 278 -5.29 20.49 0.89
N ASN A 279 -4.73 21.23 -0.05
CA ASN A 279 -4.73 22.70 -0.07
C ASN A 279 -4.73 23.23 -1.51
N ASN A 280 -4.77 24.55 -1.68
CA ASN A 280 -4.76 25.16 -3.02
C ASN A 280 -3.51 24.79 -3.85
N TRP A 281 -2.36 24.53 -3.21
CA TRP A 281 -1.13 24.08 -3.90
C TRP A 281 -1.28 22.73 -4.59
N SER A 282 -2.14 21.85 -4.07
CA SER A 282 -2.39 20.57 -4.73
C SER A 282 -3.07 20.72 -6.09
N LEU A 283 -3.80 21.82 -6.36
CA LEU A 283 -4.40 22.08 -7.67
C LEU A 283 -3.32 22.19 -8.76
N ILE A 284 -2.19 22.84 -8.43
CA ILE A 284 -1.01 22.90 -9.31
C ILE A 284 -0.48 21.50 -9.58
N PHE A 285 -0.40 20.64 -8.56
CA PHE A 285 0.04 19.25 -8.74
C PHE A 285 -0.86 18.45 -9.68
N TYR A 286 -2.18 18.48 -9.50
CA TYR A 286 -3.11 17.74 -10.38
C TYR A 286 -3.00 18.20 -11.84
N TRP A 287 -2.96 19.50 -12.08
CA TRP A 287 -2.86 20.05 -13.44
C TRP A 287 -1.47 19.90 -14.05
N ALA A 288 -0.39 20.02 -13.28
CA ALA A 288 0.96 19.79 -13.77
C ALA A 288 1.16 18.34 -14.26
N ASN A 289 0.69 17.36 -13.49
CA ASN A 289 0.70 15.95 -13.92
C ASN A 289 -0.14 15.74 -15.17
N GLN A 290 -1.30 16.40 -15.25
CA GLN A 290 -2.16 16.29 -16.42
C GLN A 290 -1.53 16.90 -17.67
N ILE A 291 -0.88 18.06 -17.57
CA ILE A 291 -0.15 18.69 -18.68
C ILE A 291 0.99 17.78 -19.14
N PHE A 292 1.75 17.20 -18.20
CA PHE A 292 2.82 16.27 -18.52
C PHE A 292 2.31 15.03 -19.27
N LEU A 293 1.25 14.39 -18.75
CA LEU A 293 0.63 13.23 -19.41
C LEU A 293 -0.03 13.60 -20.75
N PHE A 294 -0.52 14.83 -20.89
CA PHE A 294 -1.00 15.34 -22.16
C PHE A 294 0.14 15.50 -23.18
N GLY A 295 1.30 16.02 -22.78
CA GLY A 295 2.48 16.03 -23.65
C GLY A 295 2.90 14.63 -24.11
N LEU A 296 2.90 13.66 -23.19
CA LEU A 296 3.16 12.25 -23.52
C LEU A 296 2.11 11.68 -24.47
N ILE A 297 0.82 11.98 -24.30
CA ILE A 297 -0.22 11.46 -25.19
C ILE A 297 -0.15 12.09 -26.58
N THR A 298 0.17 13.38 -26.68
CA THR A 298 0.38 14.04 -27.98
C THR A 298 1.53 13.40 -28.73
N TYR A 299 2.67 13.17 -28.06
CA TYR A 299 3.79 12.43 -28.65
C TYR A 299 3.38 11.01 -29.08
N SER A 300 2.64 10.31 -28.22
CA SER A 300 2.13 8.97 -28.49
C SER A 300 1.25 8.89 -29.73
N LEU A 301 0.29 9.81 -29.85
CA LEU A 301 -0.59 9.92 -31.02
C LEU A 301 0.18 10.27 -32.28
N TYR A 302 1.20 11.14 -32.18
CA TYR A 302 2.10 11.43 -33.30
C TYR A 302 2.83 10.16 -33.79
N MET A 303 3.38 9.35 -32.88
CA MET A 303 4.06 8.10 -33.23
C MET A 303 3.10 7.10 -33.89
N VAL A 304 1.88 6.97 -33.36
CA VAL A 304 0.85 6.10 -33.94
C VAL A 304 0.47 6.55 -35.34
N GLN A 305 0.19 7.83 -35.54
CA GLN A 305 -0.29 8.35 -36.81
C GLN A 305 0.80 8.36 -37.89
N ASN A 306 2.03 8.73 -37.54
CA ASN A 306 3.06 9.03 -38.53
C ASN A 306 4.09 7.91 -38.70
N VAL A 307 4.26 7.03 -37.69
CA VAL A 307 5.33 6.02 -37.68
C VAL A 307 4.79 4.59 -37.67
N ALA A 308 3.66 4.31 -37.02
CA ALA A 308 3.21 2.91 -36.79
C ALA A 308 2.86 2.11 -38.06
N TRP A 309 2.53 2.78 -39.16
CA TRP A 309 2.21 2.16 -40.44
C TRP A 309 3.46 1.86 -41.28
N GLN A 310 4.63 2.37 -40.89
CA GLN A 310 5.89 2.09 -41.58
C GLN A 310 6.31 0.63 -41.36
N TYR A 311 7.04 0.08 -42.33
CA TYR A 311 7.50 -1.32 -42.29
C TYR A 311 8.29 -1.61 -41.00
N LEU A 312 7.95 -2.72 -40.32
CA LEU A 312 8.51 -3.15 -39.03
C LEU A 312 8.23 -2.23 -37.81
N MET A 313 7.46 -1.16 -37.95
CA MET A 313 7.15 -0.20 -36.86
C MET A 313 5.78 -0.40 -36.20
N TRP A 314 5.12 -1.54 -36.45
CA TRP A 314 3.77 -1.84 -35.95
C TRP A 314 3.64 -1.74 -34.42
N TYR A 315 4.72 -2.00 -33.68
CA TYR A 315 4.72 -1.93 -32.22
C TYR A 315 4.45 -0.52 -31.69
N MET A 316 4.58 0.52 -32.52
CA MET A 316 4.24 1.89 -32.15
C MET A 316 2.72 2.05 -31.84
N TYR A 317 1.84 1.14 -32.26
CA TYR A 317 0.44 1.14 -31.80
C TYR A 317 0.30 0.95 -30.27
N LEU A 318 1.30 0.37 -29.62
CA LEU A 318 1.33 0.17 -28.16
C LEU A 318 1.28 1.50 -27.38
N TYR A 319 1.68 2.62 -28.01
CA TYR A 319 1.58 3.96 -27.43
C TYR A 319 0.15 4.37 -27.05
N LEU A 320 -0.88 3.75 -27.65
CA LEU A 320 -2.29 4.00 -27.29
C LEU A 320 -2.62 3.62 -25.84
N ILE A 321 -1.84 2.73 -25.20
CA ILE A 321 -2.03 2.38 -23.77
C ILE A 321 -1.94 3.63 -22.88
N LEU A 322 -1.17 4.64 -23.27
CA LEU A 322 -1.01 5.89 -22.50
C LEU A 322 -2.29 6.75 -22.44
N LEU A 323 -3.33 6.43 -23.23
CA LEU A 323 -4.65 7.06 -23.09
C LEU A 323 -5.25 6.79 -21.71
N VAL A 324 -5.02 5.61 -21.14
CA VAL A 324 -5.59 5.20 -19.85
C VAL A 324 -5.11 6.09 -18.69
N PRO A 325 -3.80 6.21 -18.40
CA PRO A 325 -3.34 7.11 -17.34
C PRO A 325 -3.73 8.57 -17.59
N TRP A 326 -3.76 9.01 -18.84
CA TRP A 326 -4.19 10.37 -19.22
C TRP A 326 -5.67 10.66 -18.86
N ILE A 327 -6.61 9.77 -19.25
CA ILE A 327 -8.04 9.94 -18.94
C ILE A 327 -8.28 9.95 -17.42
N ILE A 328 -7.62 9.07 -16.69
CA ILE A 328 -7.76 8.96 -15.24
C ILE A 328 -7.21 10.23 -14.56
N SER A 329 -6.06 10.72 -15.02
CA SER A 329 -5.46 11.97 -14.54
C SER A 329 -6.36 13.17 -14.80
N LEU A 330 -6.92 13.29 -16.00
CA LEU A 330 -7.87 14.35 -16.35
C LEU A 330 -9.09 14.32 -15.44
N THR A 331 -9.66 13.13 -15.22
CA THR A 331 -10.81 12.94 -14.35
C THR A 331 -10.48 13.34 -12.91
N ALA A 332 -9.27 13.03 -12.43
CA ALA A 332 -8.80 13.44 -11.11
C ALA A 332 -8.66 14.96 -10.98
N ALA A 333 -8.03 15.61 -11.96
CA ALA A 333 -7.79 17.06 -11.98
C ALA A 333 -9.09 17.86 -12.06
N ILE A 334 -10.00 17.47 -12.96
CA ILE A 334 -11.33 18.05 -13.07
C ILE A 334 -12.05 17.91 -11.72
N ARG A 335 -12.20 16.69 -11.21
CA ARG A 335 -12.93 16.45 -9.95
C ARG A 335 -12.35 17.24 -8.79
N TYR A 336 -11.02 17.33 -8.67
CA TYR A 336 -10.38 18.12 -7.62
C TYR A 336 -10.73 19.61 -7.74
N THR A 337 -10.72 20.15 -8.96
CA THR A 337 -11.09 21.54 -9.26
C THR A 337 -12.55 21.83 -8.88
N TRP A 338 -13.48 20.94 -9.24
CA TRP A 338 -14.89 21.07 -8.86
C TRP A 338 -15.08 21.00 -7.35
N THR A 339 -14.38 20.09 -6.68
CA THR A 339 -14.49 19.93 -5.23
C THR A 339 -14.03 21.17 -4.45
N LEU A 340 -12.97 21.84 -4.92
CA LEU A 340 -12.54 23.13 -4.36
C LEU A 340 -13.52 24.26 -4.64
N LYS A 341 -14.17 24.26 -5.82
CA LYS A 341 -15.17 25.25 -6.22
C LYS A 341 -16.44 25.13 -5.37
N ASP A 342 -16.87 23.90 -5.07
CA ASP A 342 -18.13 23.62 -4.39
C ASP A 342 -18.08 23.88 -2.87
N LYS A 343 -16.90 24.14 -2.29
CA LYS A 343 -16.69 24.54 -0.87
C LYS A 343 -17.61 23.79 0.11
N GLU A 344 -17.76 22.47 -0.03
CA GLU A 344 -18.45 21.68 0.98
C GLU A 344 -17.62 21.67 2.26
N GLU A 345 -17.81 22.69 3.11
CA GLU A 345 -17.35 22.66 4.49
C GLU A 345 -18.15 21.56 5.21
N ILE A 346 -17.58 20.36 5.26
CA ILE A 346 -18.08 19.33 6.16
C ILE A 346 -17.74 19.80 7.57
N LYS A 347 -18.70 20.44 8.22
CA LYS A 347 -18.69 20.73 9.65
C LYS A 347 -19.17 19.47 10.37
N ALA A 348 -18.27 18.64 10.87
CA ALA A 348 -18.72 17.62 11.82
C ALA A 348 -18.89 18.33 13.17
N VAL A 349 -20.14 18.52 13.60
CA VAL A 349 -20.43 18.98 14.95
C VAL A 349 -20.47 17.73 15.83
N VAL A 350 -19.46 17.55 16.68
CA VAL A 350 -19.62 16.61 17.80
C VAL A 350 -20.35 17.38 18.87
N LEU A 351 -21.67 17.18 18.92
CA LEU A 351 -22.46 17.52 20.08
C LEU A 351 -21.96 16.63 21.21
N ASN A 352 -21.46 17.22 22.29
CA ASN A 352 -21.52 16.51 23.57
C ASN A 352 -22.99 16.18 23.77
N MET A 353 -23.33 14.89 23.84
CA MET A 353 -24.72 14.49 24.12
C MET A 353 -25.13 14.78 25.58
N PHE A 354 -24.18 15.22 26.40
CA PHE A 354 -24.31 15.41 27.84
C PHE A 354 -23.60 16.71 28.19
N GLU A 355 -24.33 17.67 28.74
CA GLU A 355 -23.78 18.97 29.13
C GLU A 355 -23.02 18.85 30.46
N ASP A 356 -23.46 17.91 31.31
CA ASP A 356 -22.82 17.60 32.59
C ASP A 356 -22.54 16.10 32.79
N LYS A 357 -21.69 15.81 33.80
CA LYS A 357 -21.32 14.45 34.20
C LYS A 357 -22.54 13.63 34.65
N ASP A 358 -23.51 14.31 35.26
CA ASP A 358 -24.73 13.71 35.80
C ASP A 358 -25.67 13.24 34.67
N ASP A 359 -25.70 13.93 33.53
CA ASP A 359 -26.49 13.52 32.35
C ASP A 359 -25.93 12.24 31.72
N PHE A 360 -24.61 12.06 31.77
CA PHE A 360 -23.95 10.85 31.29
C PHE A 360 -24.19 9.65 32.22
N GLU A 361 -24.20 9.87 33.54
CA GLU A 361 -24.55 8.84 34.52
C GLU A 361 -26.01 8.41 34.37
N GLN A 362 -26.96 9.36 34.21
CA GLN A 362 -28.36 9.04 33.93
C GLN A 362 -28.56 8.25 32.63
N TYR A 363 -27.80 8.56 31.57
CA TYR A 363 -27.86 7.81 30.32
C TYR A 363 -27.31 6.37 30.46
N LEU A 364 -26.25 6.18 31.26
CA LEU A 364 -25.72 4.85 31.55
C LEU A 364 -26.74 4.03 32.35
N ASP A 365 -27.37 4.62 33.36
CA ASP A 365 -28.40 3.96 34.17
C ASP A 365 -29.61 3.56 33.31
N GLN A 366 -30.11 4.46 32.46
CA GLN A 366 -31.22 4.16 31.53
C GLN A 366 -30.86 3.07 30.51
N ARG A 367 -29.61 3.05 30.03
CA ARG A 367 -29.13 2.04 29.08
C ARG A 367 -29.02 0.66 29.75
N ASP A 368 -28.53 0.60 30.98
CA ASP A 368 -28.40 -0.64 31.73
C ASP A 368 -29.80 -1.19 32.10
N GLU A 369 -30.76 -0.31 32.43
CA GLU A 369 -32.17 -0.67 32.60
C GLU A 369 -32.80 -1.22 31.31
N GLU A 370 -32.60 -0.56 30.16
CA GLU A 370 -33.11 -1.05 28.87
C GLU A 370 -32.48 -2.39 28.45
N GLN A 371 -31.22 -2.63 28.80
CA GLN A 371 -30.56 -3.92 28.52
C GLN A 371 -31.09 -5.03 29.42
N GLN A 372 -31.35 -4.75 30.70
CA GLN A 372 -31.99 -5.71 31.61
C GLN A 372 -33.42 -6.06 31.18
N ILE A 373 -34.18 -5.07 30.69
CA ILE A 373 -35.54 -5.29 30.16
C ILE A 373 -35.47 -6.20 28.92
N LYS A 374 -34.55 -5.92 27.97
CA LYS A 374 -34.36 -6.75 26.77
C LYS A 374 -33.84 -8.16 27.06
N GLU A 375 -33.02 -8.34 28.09
CA GLU A 375 -32.60 -9.68 28.54
C GLU A 375 -33.78 -10.44 29.17
N SER A 376 -34.62 -9.76 29.96
CA SER A 376 -35.81 -10.36 30.57
C SER A 376 -36.87 -10.79 29.55
N GLU A 377 -37.09 -10.00 28.48
CA GLU A 377 -38.03 -10.33 27.39
C GLU A 377 -37.54 -11.49 26.50
N ASN A 378 -36.24 -11.77 26.45
CA ASN A 378 -35.67 -12.91 25.70
C ASN A 378 -35.61 -14.22 26.52
N THR A 379 -35.99 -14.19 27.79
CA THR A 379 -36.05 -15.37 28.69
C THR A 379 -37.46 -15.91 28.94
N ILE A 380 -38.50 -15.35 28.29
CA ILE A 380 -39.88 -15.85 28.33
C ILE A 380 -40.17 -16.75 27.14
#